data_AF-A0A662FNG6-F1
#
_entry.id   AF-A0A662FNG6-F1
#
_cell.length_a   1.000
_cell.length_b   1.000
_cell.length_c   1.000
_cell.angle_alpha   90.00
_cell.angle_beta   90.00
_cell.angle_gamma   90.00
#
_symmetry.space_group_name_H-M   'P 1'
#
loop_
_entity.id
_entity.type
_entity.pdbx_description
1 polymer ?
#
loop_
_entity_poly.entity_id
_entity_poly.type
_entity_poly.pdbx_seq_one_letter_code
_entity_poly.pdbx_strand_id
1 'polypeptide(L)'
;IFRLSRREKHIVVFDEFQRLLEIDRGALSILQRIIDEEAHGCQLMLICTGSSIGMMERIYNYGQPLYGRATGFLKIKPFDFQATYRYLAMRLGVSPVNAVAIYGVFGGTPYYLSMLSSGDWLREAERLIFDYRSPLYLEPELLLKTELREHVTYFEILRLLASGKSTFSEIAGSLGASKTSLSYYLNVLIRDLDLVARDEPIGGGRAVYRIKDNFFRFWFRYVFPNRSMLELGERGEVLEKVREDFNTYMGLVFQDIARQQVWRLSLPFKPYRVGGWWRKGVEIDVVAVDRSGRKAILMEVKWRDIGLNEAERILFELEDKGKYLGYPVKYYGLIARRIEDKERLLKSGYLAFSIDDLVSG
;
A
#
# COMPACT_ATOMS: atom_id res chain seq x y z
N ILE A 1 -5.65 34.62 18.58
CA ILE A 1 -6.34 34.01 17.42
C ILE A 1 -7.83 33.83 17.71
N PHE A 2 -8.25 33.02 18.70
CA PHE A 2 -9.67 32.86 19.06
C PHE A 2 -10.42 34.19 19.20
N ARG A 3 -9.93 35.11 20.03
CA ARG A 3 -10.57 36.44 20.19
C ARG A 3 -10.66 37.27 18.90
N LEU A 4 -9.68 37.16 17.99
CA LEU A 4 -9.72 37.83 16.68
C LEU A 4 -10.85 37.25 15.82
N SER A 5 -11.02 35.92 15.85
CA SER A 5 -12.03 35.21 15.07
C SER A 5 -13.48 35.45 15.47
N ARG A 6 -13.75 36.26 16.50
CA ARG A 6 -15.12 36.66 16.86
C ARG A 6 -15.70 37.71 15.90
N ARG A 7 -14.84 38.44 15.18
CA ARG A 7 -15.25 39.51 14.25
C ARG A 7 -15.20 39.06 12.79
N GLU A 8 -14.30 38.14 12.47
CA GLU A 8 -14.07 37.68 11.11
C GLU A 8 -13.64 36.21 11.07
N LYS A 9 -13.81 35.57 9.90
CA LYS A 9 -13.40 34.19 9.70
C LYS A 9 -11.87 34.09 9.61
N HIS A 10 -11.30 33.16 10.37
CA HIS A 10 -9.87 32.85 10.30
C HIS A 10 -9.65 31.36 10.10
N ILE A 11 -8.60 31.02 9.35
CA ILE A 11 -8.06 29.67 9.22
C ILE A 11 -6.65 29.69 9.78
N VAL A 12 -6.36 28.76 10.70
CA VAL A 12 -5.02 28.57 11.26
C VAL A 12 -4.61 27.13 11.02
N VAL A 13 -3.42 26.97 10.44
CA VAL A 13 -2.83 25.67 10.14
C VAL A 13 -1.60 25.50 11.03
N PHE A 14 -1.60 24.46 11.85
CA PHE A 14 -0.41 23.95 12.51
C PHE A 14 0.12 22.78 11.69
N ASP A 15 1.23 23.02 11.00
CA ASP A 15 1.92 21.96 10.28
C ASP A 15 2.73 21.12 11.27
N GLU A 16 2.72 19.79 11.10
CA GLU A 16 3.43 18.85 11.97
C GLU A 16 3.10 19.04 13.47
N PHE A 17 1.79 19.15 13.77
CA PHE A 17 1.29 19.48 15.10
C PHE A 17 1.79 18.53 16.19
N GLN A 18 2.05 17.27 15.84
CA GLN A 18 2.57 16.27 16.76
C GLN A 18 3.99 16.60 17.28
N ARG A 19 4.79 17.41 16.55
CA ARG A 19 6.10 17.89 17.01
C ARG A 19 6.00 18.79 18.24
N LEU A 20 4.87 19.49 18.41
CA LEU A 20 4.62 20.33 19.59
C LEU A 20 4.68 19.50 20.88
N LEU A 21 4.25 18.23 20.83
CA LEU A 21 4.29 17.32 21.97
C LEU A 21 5.69 16.87 22.37
N GLU A 22 6.63 16.91 21.43
CA GLU A 22 8.03 16.59 21.70
C GLU A 22 8.69 17.71 22.50
N ILE A 23 8.20 18.95 22.34
CA ILE A 23 8.72 20.16 22.96
C ILE A 23 8.02 20.43 24.31
N ASP A 24 6.69 20.40 24.34
CA ASP A 24 5.91 20.69 25.54
C ASP A 24 4.71 19.72 25.67
N ARG A 25 4.80 18.83 26.65
CA ARG A 25 3.74 17.87 26.97
C ARG A 25 2.47 18.52 27.52
N GLY A 26 2.57 19.73 28.07
CA GLY A 26 1.44 20.52 28.57
C GLY A 26 0.67 21.26 27.49
N ALA A 27 1.22 21.36 26.26
CA ALA A 27 0.65 22.15 25.18
C ALA A 27 -0.78 21.75 24.82
N LEU A 28 -1.09 20.44 24.83
CA LEU A 28 -2.46 19.98 24.54
C LEU A 28 -3.47 20.41 25.61
N SER A 29 -3.09 20.37 26.88
CA SER A 29 -3.96 20.79 27.99
C SER A 29 -4.20 22.30 27.95
N ILE A 30 -3.18 23.08 27.58
CA ILE A 30 -3.30 24.52 27.37
C ILE A 30 -4.28 24.80 26.22
N LEU A 31 -4.09 24.11 25.09
CA LEU A 31 -4.97 24.25 23.93
C LEU A 31 -6.41 23.84 24.24
N GLN A 32 -6.59 22.74 24.97
CA GLN A 32 -7.89 22.27 25.46
C GLN A 32 -8.61 23.38 26.24
N ARG A 33 -7.95 23.96 27.24
CA ARG A 33 -8.53 25.04 28.06
C ARG A 33 -8.93 26.23 27.20
N ILE A 34 -8.08 26.64 26.26
CA ILE A 34 -8.37 27.76 25.36
C ILE A 34 -9.58 27.47 24.47
N ILE A 35 -9.69 26.26 23.92
CA ILE A 35 -10.84 25.84 23.12
C ILE A 35 -12.13 25.91 23.97
N ASP A 36 -12.09 25.36 25.17
CA ASP A 36 -13.27 25.29 26.05
C ASP A 36 -13.76 26.68 26.49
N GLU A 37 -12.83 27.61 26.77
CA GLU A 37 -13.15 28.96 27.25
C GLU A 37 -13.51 29.94 26.12
N GLU A 38 -12.85 29.83 24.96
CA GLU A 38 -12.88 30.90 23.95
C GLU A 38 -13.57 30.50 22.63
N ALA A 39 -13.80 29.21 22.34
CA ALA A 39 -14.33 28.80 21.02
C ALA A 39 -15.78 29.25 20.76
N HIS A 40 -16.57 29.51 21.80
CA HIS A 40 -17.95 29.95 21.65
C HIS A 40 -18.03 31.33 20.97
N GLY A 41 -18.80 31.42 19.87
CA GLY A 41 -18.92 32.64 19.07
C GLY A 41 -17.71 32.95 18.18
N CYS A 42 -16.71 32.08 18.12
CA CYS A 42 -15.58 32.22 17.21
C CYS A 42 -15.88 31.63 15.83
N GLN A 43 -15.37 32.28 14.79
CA GLN A 43 -15.38 31.82 13.40
C GLN A 43 -13.99 31.31 12.99
N LEU A 44 -13.40 30.44 13.81
CA LEU A 44 -12.07 29.88 13.62
C LEU A 44 -12.14 28.46 13.05
N MET A 45 -11.40 28.20 11.97
CA MET A 45 -11.05 26.85 11.53
C MET A 45 -9.61 26.56 11.94
N LEU A 46 -9.43 25.55 12.80
CA LEU A 46 -8.12 25.07 13.20
C LEU A 46 -7.82 23.76 12.45
N ILE A 47 -6.72 23.75 11.70
CA ILE A 47 -6.23 22.57 10.98
C ILE A 47 -4.90 22.16 11.59
N CYS A 48 -4.81 20.91 12.03
CA CYS A 48 -3.55 20.32 12.51
C CYS A 48 -3.17 19.19 11.56
N THR A 49 -2.00 19.29 10.93
CA THR A 49 -1.45 18.24 10.07
C THR A 49 -0.43 17.40 10.86
N GLY A 50 -0.05 16.25 10.30
CA GLY A 50 1.05 15.45 10.83
C GLY A 50 1.31 14.19 10.01
N SER A 51 2.58 13.92 9.73
CA SER A 51 3.06 12.70 9.06
C SER A 51 2.81 11.42 9.88
N SER A 52 2.92 11.50 11.21
CA SER A 52 2.80 10.34 12.11
C SER A 52 1.33 10.05 12.41
N ILE A 53 0.69 9.26 11.54
CA ILE A 53 -0.73 8.93 11.62
C ILE A 53 -1.10 8.38 13.00
N GLY A 54 -0.34 7.45 13.56
CA GLY A 54 -0.65 6.88 14.88
C GLY A 54 -0.48 7.87 16.02
N MET A 55 0.47 8.82 15.91
CA MET A 55 0.61 9.89 16.90
C MET A 55 -0.56 10.87 16.79
N MET A 56 -0.95 11.24 15.57
CA MET A 56 -2.12 12.08 15.33
C MET A 56 -3.40 11.41 15.85
N GLU A 57 -3.62 10.11 15.61
CA GLU A 57 -4.75 9.37 16.17
C GLU A 57 -4.73 9.38 17.71
N ARG A 58 -3.55 9.24 18.33
CA ARG A 58 -3.42 9.29 19.80
C ARG A 58 -3.84 10.63 20.38
N ILE A 59 -3.50 11.76 19.75
CA ILE A 59 -3.82 13.12 20.27
C ILE A 59 -5.32 13.28 20.55
N TYR A 60 -6.16 12.60 19.78
CA TYR A 60 -7.62 12.72 19.87
C TYR A 60 -8.32 11.46 20.39
N ASN A 61 -7.58 10.51 20.97
CA ASN A 61 -8.15 9.31 21.58
C ASN A 61 -8.84 9.60 22.91
N TYR A 62 -9.72 8.69 23.34
CA TYR A 62 -10.40 8.77 24.64
C TYR A 62 -9.39 8.97 25.78
N GLY A 63 -9.64 9.97 26.64
CA GLY A 63 -8.77 10.33 27.75
C GLY A 63 -7.65 11.32 27.42
N GLN A 64 -7.55 11.79 26.17
CA GLN A 64 -6.58 12.82 25.77
C GLN A 64 -7.21 14.21 25.74
N PRO A 65 -6.43 15.30 25.94
CA PRO A 65 -6.97 16.66 26.09
C PRO A 65 -7.86 17.13 24.94
N LEU A 66 -7.56 16.72 23.70
CA LEU A 66 -8.33 17.11 22.52
C LEU A 66 -9.46 16.12 22.16
N TYR A 67 -9.70 15.10 22.98
CA TYR A 67 -10.83 14.19 22.81
C TYR A 67 -12.16 14.96 22.79
N GLY A 68 -13.03 14.63 21.83
CA GLY A 68 -14.34 15.26 21.66
C GLY A 68 -14.30 16.71 21.12
N ARG A 69 -13.11 17.27 20.84
CA ARG A 69 -12.94 18.65 20.35
C ARG A 69 -12.57 18.74 18.87
N ALA A 70 -12.03 17.66 18.31
CA ALA A 70 -11.86 17.55 16.87
C ALA A 70 -13.21 17.32 16.20
N THR A 71 -13.58 18.21 15.26
CA THR A 71 -14.83 18.13 14.49
C THR A 71 -14.69 17.32 13.22
N GLY A 72 -13.47 16.91 12.84
CA GLY A 72 -13.23 16.12 11.64
C GLY A 72 -11.81 15.56 11.60
N PHE A 73 -11.68 14.43 10.90
CA PHE A 73 -10.40 13.78 10.62
C PHE A 73 -10.34 13.46 9.14
N LEU A 74 -9.28 13.94 8.46
CA LEU A 74 -9.02 13.64 7.06
C LEU A 74 -7.68 12.93 6.94
N LYS A 75 -7.73 11.61 6.72
CA LYS A 75 -6.53 10.84 6.36
C LYS A 75 -6.31 10.94 4.85
N ILE A 76 -5.34 11.75 4.44
CA ILE A 76 -4.91 11.83 3.05
C ILE A 76 -4.09 10.57 2.75
N LYS A 77 -4.52 9.80 1.75
CA LYS A 77 -3.83 8.59 1.29
C LYS A 77 -3.12 8.88 -0.04
N PRO A 78 -2.03 8.14 -0.35
CA PRO A 78 -1.52 8.09 -1.72
C PRO A 78 -2.61 7.68 -2.70
N PHE A 79 -2.43 8.00 -3.98
CA PHE A 79 -3.33 7.54 -5.03
C PHE A 79 -3.40 6.00 -5.04
N ASP A 80 -4.62 5.49 -5.21
CA ASP A 80 -4.80 4.10 -5.63
C ASP A 80 -4.32 3.93 -7.08
N PHE A 81 -4.31 2.69 -7.56
CA PHE A 81 -3.90 2.43 -8.94
C PHE A 81 -4.76 3.19 -9.96
N GLN A 82 -6.07 3.32 -9.75
CA GLN A 82 -6.98 3.96 -10.72
C GLN A 82 -6.74 5.47 -10.81
N ALA A 83 -6.50 6.14 -9.68
CA ALA A 83 -6.10 7.54 -9.65
C ALA A 83 -4.70 7.74 -10.26
N THR A 84 -3.77 6.83 -9.99
CA THR A 84 -2.43 6.87 -10.59
C THR A 84 -2.47 6.72 -12.10
N TYR A 85 -3.20 5.73 -12.61
CA TYR A 85 -3.38 5.52 -14.05
C TYR A 85 -3.97 6.76 -14.72
N ARG A 86 -5.06 7.32 -14.19
CA ARG A 86 -5.67 8.54 -14.75
C ARG A 86 -4.72 9.72 -14.77
N TYR A 87 -3.97 9.93 -13.69
CA TYR A 87 -2.96 11.00 -13.62
C TYR A 87 -1.86 10.81 -14.67
N LEU A 88 -1.31 9.61 -14.81
CA LEU A 88 -0.24 9.30 -15.75
C LEU A 88 -0.72 9.33 -17.21
N ALA A 89 -1.90 8.78 -17.50
CA ALA A 89 -2.50 8.81 -18.83
C ALA A 89 -2.74 10.25 -19.28
N MET A 90 -3.28 11.10 -18.41
CA MET A 90 -3.52 12.52 -18.71
C MET A 90 -2.23 13.30 -18.93
N ARG A 91 -1.20 13.08 -18.10
CA ARG A 91 0.02 13.89 -18.11
C ARG A 91 1.06 13.42 -19.14
N LEU A 92 1.17 12.12 -19.36
CA LEU A 92 2.26 11.49 -20.10
C LEU A 92 1.79 10.51 -21.19
N GLY A 93 0.47 10.28 -21.34
CA GLY A 93 -0.06 9.36 -22.35
C GLY A 93 0.35 7.90 -22.13
N VAL A 94 0.55 7.49 -20.87
CA VAL A 94 1.11 6.17 -20.52
C VAL A 94 0.11 5.04 -20.81
N SER A 95 0.61 3.94 -21.36
CA SER A 95 -0.18 2.71 -21.54
C SER A 95 -0.56 2.08 -20.18
N PRO A 96 -1.67 1.33 -20.09
CA PRO A 96 -2.06 0.67 -18.85
C PRO A 96 -0.95 -0.23 -18.25
N VAL A 97 -0.25 -0.99 -19.10
CA VAL A 97 0.87 -1.86 -18.70
C VAL A 97 2.01 -1.07 -18.06
N ASN A 98 2.42 0.04 -18.67
CA ASN A 98 3.48 0.89 -18.11
C ASN A 98 3.00 1.62 -16.85
N ALA A 99 1.72 2.00 -16.76
CA ALA A 99 1.18 2.59 -15.54
C ALA A 99 1.20 1.60 -14.36
N VAL A 100 0.95 0.30 -14.60
CA VAL A 100 1.12 -0.74 -13.58
C VAL A 100 2.57 -0.81 -13.11
N ALA A 101 3.53 -0.81 -14.05
CA ALA A 101 4.96 -0.83 -13.72
C ALA A 101 5.39 0.43 -12.94
N ILE A 102 4.99 1.62 -13.39
CA ILE A 102 5.27 2.89 -12.68
C ILE A 102 4.65 2.88 -11.29
N TYR A 103 3.40 2.44 -11.13
CA TYR A 103 2.76 2.33 -9.82
C TYR A 103 3.50 1.33 -8.92
N GLY A 104 4.04 0.26 -9.50
CA GLY A 104 4.88 -0.71 -8.80
C GLY A 104 6.22 -0.14 -8.33
N VAL A 105 6.81 0.82 -9.05
CA VAL A 105 8.11 1.39 -8.71
C VAL A 105 7.98 2.63 -7.82
N PHE A 106 7.08 3.56 -8.17
CA PHE A 106 6.96 4.87 -7.55
C PHE A 106 5.77 4.98 -6.58
N GLY A 107 4.90 3.97 -6.53
CA GLY A 107 3.69 4.02 -5.71
C GLY A 107 2.69 5.07 -6.17
N GLY A 108 1.82 5.46 -5.25
CA GLY A 108 0.74 6.42 -5.49
C GLY A 108 1.05 7.84 -5.00
N THR A 109 2.27 8.11 -4.54
CA THR A 109 2.62 9.39 -3.93
C THR A 109 2.68 10.48 -4.99
N PRO A 110 1.82 11.52 -4.94
CA PRO A 110 1.75 12.53 -6.00
C PRO A 110 3.07 13.24 -6.27
N TYR A 111 3.86 13.51 -5.23
CA TYR A 111 5.18 14.14 -5.36
C TYR A 111 6.12 13.33 -6.25
N TYR A 112 6.27 12.02 -6.01
CA TYR A 112 7.13 11.15 -6.83
C TYR A 112 6.61 11.05 -8.27
N LEU A 113 5.30 10.86 -8.44
CA LEU A 113 4.67 10.79 -9.76
C LEU A 113 4.81 12.09 -10.56
N SER A 114 4.88 13.25 -9.88
CA SER A 114 5.09 14.56 -10.50
C SER A 114 6.48 14.75 -11.10
N MET A 115 7.48 14.02 -10.60
CA MET A 115 8.86 14.08 -11.12
C MET A 115 9.04 13.33 -12.43
N LEU A 116 8.11 12.43 -12.77
CA LEU A 116 8.22 11.59 -13.97
C LEU A 116 8.18 12.46 -15.23
N SER A 117 9.07 12.15 -16.17
CA SER A 117 9.17 12.83 -17.46
C SER A 117 8.72 11.98 -18.64
N SER A 118 8.54 10.68 -18.45
CA SER A 118 8.13 9.74 -19.49
C SER A 118 7.37 8.54 -18.90
N GLY A 119 6.74 7.77 -19.78
CA GLY A 119 6.06 6.51 -19.42
C GLY A 119 6.98 5.29 -19.29
N ASP A 120 8.30 5.47 -19.43
CA ASP A 120 9.28 4.39 -19.31
C ASP A 120 9.73 4.26 -17.84
N TRP A 121 9.15 3.28 -17.14
CA TRP A 121 9.40 3.09 -15.72
C TRP A 121 10.89 2.85 -15.41
N LEU A 122 11.63 2.18 -16.29
CA LEU A 122 13.00 1.78 -16.02
C LEU A 122 13.93 2.97 -16.20
N ARG A 123 13.74 3.73 -17.28
CA ARG A 123 14.46 4.98 -17.50
C ARG A 123 14.22 5.98 -16.36
N GLU A 124 12.98 6.10 -15.90
CA GLU A 124 12.66 6.99 -14.77
C GLU A 124 13.26 6.46 -13.46
N ALA A 125 13.27 5.14 -13.22
CA ALA A 125 13.91 4.55 -12.04
C ALA A 125 15.42 4.79 -12.03
N GLU A 126 16.10 4.59 -13.17
CA GLU A 126 17.52 4.90 -13.31
C GLU A 126 17.82 6.37 -12.97
N ARG A 127 17.00 7.29 -13.49
CA ARG A 127 17.18 8.73 -13.31
C ARG A 127 16.85 9.22 -11.89
N LEU A 128 15.79 8.71 -11.30
CA LEU A 128 15.21 9.24 -10.06
C LEU A 128 15.60 8.46 -8.79
N ILE A 129 16.01 7.20 -8.94
CA ILE A 129 16.21 6.27 -7.82
C ILE A 129 17.63 5.71 -7.78
N PHE A 130 18.23 5.31 -8.91
CA PHE A 130 19.50 4.56 -8.91
C PHE A 130 20.78 5.41 -9.09
N ASP A 131 20.67 6.74 -9.19
CA ASP A 131 21.83 7.65 -9.04
C ASP A 131 21.87 8.14 -7.59
N TYR A 132 23.00 8.03 -6.89
CA TYR A 132 23.11 8.45 -5.48
C TYR A 132 22.84 9.94 -5.25
N ARG A 133 22.86 10.75 -6.32
CA ARG A 133 22.52 12.19 -6.32
C ARG A 133 21.07 12.45 -6.74
N SER A 134 20.33 11.42 -7.13
CA SER A 134 18.94 11.55 -7.55
C SER A 134 18.03 11.85 -6.37
N PRO A 135 16.92 12.57 -6.60
CA PRO A 135 16.08 13.07 -5.51
C PRO A 135 15.42 11.96 -4.69
N LEU A 136 15.20 10.76 -5.25
CA LEU A 136 14.52 9.68 -4.53
C LEU A 136 15.49 8.62 -3.96
N TYR A 137 16.80 8.74 -4.21
CA TYR A 137 17.76 7.75 -3.72
C TYR A 137 17.79 7.63 -2.18
N LEU A 138 17.77 8.75 -1.46
CA LEU A 138 17.76 8.76 0.02
C LEU A 138 16.36 8.88 0.63
N GLU A 139 15.32 9.02 -0.18
CA GLU A 139 14.00 9.45 0.28
C GLU A 139 13.41 8.54 1.38
N PRO A 140 13.29 7.20 1.20
CA PRO A 140 12.75 6.35 2.26
C PRO A 140 13.61 6.35 3.53
N GLU A 141 14.92 6.50 3.39
CA GLU A 141 15.84 6.52 4.51
C GLU A 141 15.71 7.79 5.35
N LEU A 142 15.65 8.95 4.70
CA LEU A 142 15.51 10.24 5.38
C LEU A 142 14.17 10.33 6.11
N LEU A 143 13.08 9.89 5.46
CA LEU A 143 11.76 9.85 6.08
C LEU A 143 11.77 8.96 7.33
N LEU A 144 12.30 7.73 7.24
CA LEU A 144 12.33 6.83 8.39
C LEU A 144 13.23 7.32 9.52
N LYS A 145 14.40 7.88 9.21
CA LYS A 145 15.30 8.44 10.24
C LYS A 145 14.74 9.67 10.95
N THR A 146 13.84 10.40 10.29
CA THR A 146 13.15 11.56 10.87
C THR A 146 12.06 11.15 11.87
N GLU A 147 11.49 9.96 11.69
CA GLU A 147 10.40 9.42 12.53
C GLU A 147 10.90 8.42 13.59
N LEU A 148 12.04 7.76 13.36
CA LEU A 148 12.56 6.68 14.20
C LEU A 148 13.91 7.03 14.81
N ARG A 149 14.00 7.01 16.14
CA ARG A 149 15.27 7.22 16.88
C ARG A 149 16.27 6.08 16.63
N GLU A 150 15.82 4.84 16.80
CA GLU A 150 16.59 3.62 16.51
C GLU A 150 16.02 2.99 15.23
N HIS A 151 16.80 2.92 14.15
CA HIS A 151 16.28 2.59 12.80
C HIS A 151 16.77 1.25 12.24
N VAL A 152 17.91 0.72 12.73
CA VAL A 152 18.56 -0.47 12.15
C VAL A 152 17.61 -1.68 12.06
N THR A 153 16.94 -2.02 13.15
CA THR A 153 16.01 -3.17 13.17
C THR A 153 14.77 -2.94 12.29
N TYR A 154 14.26 -1.71 12.21
CA TYR A 154 13.13 -1.40 11.33
C TYR A 154 13.50 -1.56 9.86
N PHE A 155 14.69 -1.08 9.46
CA PHE A 155 15.18 -1.22 8.08
C PHE A 155 15.36 -2.69 7.71
N GLU A 156 15.89 -3.51 8.62
CA GLU A 156 16.02 -4.95 8.39
C GLU A 156 14.66 -5.66 8.27
N ILE A 157 13.67 -5.29 9.09
CA ILE A 157 12.30 -5.81 8.94
C ILE A 157 11.75 -5.44 7.56
N LEU A 158 11.86 -4.18 7.14
CA LEU A 158 11.37 -3.72 5.84
C LEU A 158 12.10 -4.41 4.68
N ARG A 159 13.42 -4.61 4.76
CA ARG A 159 14.21 -5.39 3.79
C ARG A 159 13.72 -6.84 3.70
N LEU A 160 13.46 -7.49 4.84
CA LEU A 160 12.93 -8.86 4.87
C LEU A 160 11.54 -8.94 4.24
N LEU A 161 10.64 -8.01 4.57
CA LEU A 161 9.32 -7.92 3.94
C LEU A 161 9.43 -7.71 2.42
N ALA A 162 10.30 -6.79 1.98
CA ALA A 162 10.53 -6.49 0.57
C ALA A 162 11.15 -7.66 -0.23
N SER A 163 11.91 -8.53 0.44
CA SER A 163 12.45 -9.76 -0.14
C SER A 163 11.47 -10.94 -0.15
N GLY A 164 10.29 -10.80 0.47
CA GLY A 164 9.21 -11.79 0.44
C GLY A 164 9.00 -12.58 1.73
N LYS A 165 9.75 -12.29 2.81
CA LYS A 165 9.48 -12.86 4.13
C LYS A 165 8.25 -12.16 4.71
N SER A 166 7.11 -12.83 4.73
CA SER A 166 5.83 -12.18 5.02
C SER A 166 5.23 -12.63 6.34
N THR A 167 5.72 -13.69 6.97
CA THR A 167 5.13 -14.19 8.22
C THR A 167 5.96 -13.82 9.45
N PHE A 168 5.30 -13.73 10.61
CA PHE A 168 5.96 -13.41 11.88
C PHE A 168 7.18 -14.32 12.16
N SER A 169 7.03 -15.63 11.94
CA SER A 169 8.09 -16.60 12.25
C SER A 169 9.26 -16.51 11.27
N GLU A 170 9.00 -16.16 10.00
CA GLU A 170 10.08 -15.93 9.03
C GLU A 170 10.91 -14.72 9.41
N ILE A 171 10.24 -13.60 9.75
CA ILE A 171 10.93 -12.37 10.15
C ILE A 171 11.70 -12.59 11.45
N ALA A 172 11.06 -13.21 12.47
CA ALA A 172 11.71 -13.51 13.75
C ALA A 172 12.94 -14.42 13.57
N GLY A 173 12.81 -15.47 12.74
CA GLY A 173 13.89 -16.40 12.45
C GLY A 173 15.07 -15.73 11.74
N SER A 174 14.81 -14.83 10.79
CA SER A 174 15.87 -14.10 10.08
C SER A 174 16.58 -13.06 10.93
N LEU A 175 15.91 -12.47 11.93
CA LEU A 175 16.50 -11.45 12.80
C LEU A 175 17.20 -12.02 14.03
N GLY A 176 16.98 -13.30 14.36
CA GLY A 176 17.37 -13.84 15.68
C GLY A 176 16.68 -13.13 16.85
N ALA A 177 15.56 -12.44 16.60
CA ALA A 177 14.90 -11.58 17.57
C ALA A 177 13.91 -12.36 18.45
N SER A 178 13.73 -11.92 19.71
CA SER A 178 12.68 -12.44 20.58
C SER A 178 11.29 -12.04 20.07
N LYS A 179 10.25 -12.85 20.38
CA LYS A 179 8.86 -12.58 19.97
C LYS A 179 8.35 -11.22 20.48
N THR A 180 8.70 -10.85 21.71
CA THR A 180 8.28 -9.59 22.33
C THR A 180 8.90 -8.39 21.61
N SER A 181 10.18 -8.49 21.25
CA SER A 181 10.91 -7.47 20.51
C SER A 181 10.30 -7.24 19.11
N LEU A 182 10.09 -8.30 18.32
CA LEU A 182 9.52 -8.15 16.97
C LEU A 182 8.10 -7.57 16.99
N SER A 183 7.27 -7.95 17.98
CA SER A 183 5.91 -7.43 18.10
C SER A 183 5.90 -5.91 18.31
N TYR A 184 6.85 -5.37 19.08
CA TYR A 184 7.02 -3.93 19.26
C TYR A 184 7.34 -3.25 17.93
N TYR A 185 8.36 -3.72 17.20
CA TYR A 185 8.76 -3.12 15.92
C TYR A 185 7.64 -3.16 14.87
N LEU A 186 6.95 -4.30 14.74
CA LEU A 186 5.81 -4.41 13.82
C LEU A 186 4.67 -3.47 14.22
N ASN A 187 4.38 -3.33 15.52
CA ASN A 187 3.35 -2.40 15.97
C ASN A 187 3.65 -0.95 15.61
N VAL A 188 4.90 -0.50 15.74
CA VAL A 188 5.29 0.86 15.32
C VAL A 188 5.14 1.02 13.80
N LEU A 189 5.63 0.06 13.00
CA LEU A 189 5.48 0.09 11.53
C LEU A 189 4.03 0.07 11.06
N ILE A 190 3.14 -0.60 11.79
CA ILE A 190 1.71 -0.75 11.44
C ILE A 190 0.88 0.42 11.98
N ARG A 191 1.03 0.77 13.25
CA ARG A 191 0.15 1.71 13.96
C ARG A 191 0.66 3.15 13.89
N ASP A 192 1.97 3.34 14.06
CA ASP A 192 2.54 4.69 14.15
C ASP A 192 2.84 5.26 12.78
N LEU A 193 3.53 4.48 11.94
CA LEU A 193 3.94 4.90 10.60
C LEU A 193 2.96 4.52 9.49
N ASP A 194 2.01 3.61 9.76
CA ASP A 194 1.05 3.10 8.75
C ASP A 194 1.73 2.60 7.46
N LEU A 195 2.96 2.09 7.58
CA LEU A 195 3.83 1.67 6.47
C LEU A 195 3.68 0.18 6.16
N VAL A 196 3.36 -0.64 7.17
CA VAL A 196 3.16 -2.08 7.05
C VAL A 196 1.70 -2.43 7.30
N ALA A 197 1.14 -3.30 6.45
CA ALA A 197 -0.15 -3.92 6.67
C ALA A 197 0.04 -5.30 7.31
N ARG A 198 -0.90 -5.66 8.19
CA ARG A 198 -1.08 -7.03 8.68
C ARG A 198 -2.35 -7.59 8.05
N ASP A 199 -2.20 -8.37 7.00
CA ASP A 199 -3.30 -8.97 6.26
C ASP A 199 -3.68 -10.31 6.85
N GLU A 200 -4.98 -10.50 7.06
CA GLU A 200 -5.56 -11.78 7.45
C GLU A 200 -6.25 -12.41 6.25
N PRO A 201 -6.08 -13.72 6.03
CA PRO A 201 -6.75 -14.39 4.93
C PRO A 201 -8.26 -14.39 5.17
N ILE A 202 -9.03 -14.36 4.08
CA ILE A 202 -10.48 -14.53 4.14
C ILE A 202 -10.80 -15.86 4.84
N GLY A 203 -11.74 -15.85 5.80
CA GLY A 203 -12.05 -17.05 6.59
C GLY A 203 -11.09 -17.34 7.75
N GLY A 204 -10.11 -16.47 8.00
CA GLY A 204 -9.19 -16.56 9.13
C GLY A 204 -7.98 -17.47 8.86
N GLY A 205 -6.92 -17.29 9.65
CA GLY A 205 -5.67 -18.02 9.47
C GLY A 205 -4.46 -17.22 9.94
N ARG A 206 -3.28 -17.64 9.49
CA ARG A 206 -2.02 -16.99 9.84
C ARG A 206 -1.92 -15.65 9.12
N ALA A 207 -1.82 -14.56 9.86
CA ALA A 207 -1.58 -13.25 9.26
C ALA A 207 -0.22 -13.16 8.56
N VAL A 208 -0.18 -12.38 7.49
CA VAL A 208 1.03 -11.98 6.78
C VAL A 208 1.23 -10.48 6.89
N TYR A 209 2.47 -10.03 6.76
CA TYR A 209 2.91 -8.66 6.84
C TYR A 209 3.42 -8.24 5.46
N ARG A 210 3.08 -7.03 5.03
CA ARG A 210 3.58 -6.46 3.77
C ARG A 210 3.77 -4.96 3.89
N ILE A 211 4.75 -4.44 3.14
CA ILE A 211 4.89 -3.00 2.96
C ILE A 211 3.73 -2.52 2.08
N LYS A 212 3.05 -1.46 2.54
CA LYS A 212 1.89 -0.90 1.84
C LYS A 212 2.28 0.00 0.68
N ASP A 213 3.35 0.77 0.86
CA ASP A 213 3.84 1.70 -0.14
C ASP A 213 4.79 0.99 -1.12
N ASN A 214 4.46 1.06 -2.42
CA ASN A 214 5.23 0.37 -3.45
C ASN A 214 6.64 0.95 -3.61
N PHE A 215 6.83 2.26 -3.42
CA PHE A 215 8.14 2.87 -3.54
C PHE A 215 9.06 2.42 -2.40
N PHE A 216 8.57 2.40 -1.16
CA PHE A 216 9.31 1.81 -0.04
C PHE A 216 9.61 0.33 -0.32
N ARG A 217 8.64 -0.45 -0.80
CA ARG A 217 8.86 -1.87 -1.12
C ARG A 217 9.94 -2.05 -2.19
N PHE A 218 9.90 -1.27 -3.26
CA PHE A 218 10.89 -1.28 -4.34
C PHE A 218 12.28 -0.88 -3.83
N TRP A 219 12.36 0.21 -3.07
CA TRP A 219 13.61 0.74 -2.52
C TRP A 219 14.28 -0.25 -1.55
N PHE A 220 13.52 -0.85 -0.63
CA PHE A 220 14.04 -1.86 0.30
C PHE A 220 14.43 -3.18 -0.38
N ARG A 221 13.88 -3.47 -1.57
CA ARG A 221 14.24 -4.65 -2.36
C ARG A 221 15.52 -4.44 -3.17
N TYR A 222 15.68 -3.27 -3.79
CA TYR A 222 16.72 -3.07 -4.81
C TYR A 222 17.75 -1.99 -4.48
N VAL A 223 17.39 -0.94 -3.74
CA VAL A 223 18.33 0.15 -3.41
C VAL A 223 19.05 -0.17 -2.10
N PHE A 224 18.32 -0.44 -1.03
CA PHE A 224 18.88 -0.68 0.30
C PHE A 224 19.96 -1.78 0.31
N PRO A 225 19.75 -2.96 -0.29
CA PRO A 225 20.75 -4.03 -0.28
C PRO A 225 21.98 -3.74 -1.17
N ASN A 226 21.86 -2.82 -2.14
CA ASN A 226 22.90 -2.54 -3.13
C ASN A 226 23.52 -1.13 -2.96
N ARG A 227 23.32 -0.46 -1.81
CA ARG A 227 23.79 0.92 -1.61
C ARG A 227 25.27 1.10 -1.88
N SER A 228 26.11 0.21 -1.37
CA SER A 228 27.56 0.28 -1.57
C SER A 228 27.94 0.24 -3.06
N MET A 229 27.27 -0.59 -3.87
CA MET A 229 27.51 -0.64 -5.31
C MET A 229 27.04 0.65 -6.00
N LEU A 230 25.88 1.17 -5.62
CA LEU A 230 25.33 2.41 -6.17
C LEU A 230 26.21 3.62 -5.85
N GLU A 231 26.78 3.67 -4.64
CA GLU A 231 27.71 4.71 -4.20
C GLU A 231 29.08 4.63 -4.92
N LEU A 232 29.49 3.42 -5.33
CA LEU A 232 30.67 3.20 -6.19
C LEU A 232 30.41 3.50 -7.67
N GLY A 233 29.17 3.83 -8.05
CA GLY A 233 28.80 4.14 -9.43
C GLY A 233 28.44 2.91 -10.28
N GLU A 234 28.37 1.72 -9.69
CA GLU A 234 28.06 0.44 -10.37
C GLU A 234 26.55 0.25 -10.61
N ARG A 235 25.89 1.31 -11.09
CA ARG A 235 24.43 1.33 -11.32
C ARG A 235 23.98 0.31 -12.38
N GLY A 236 24.83 0.02 -13.36
CA GLY A 236 24.51 -0.91 -14.45
C GLY A 236 24.24 -2.32 -13.91
N GLU A 237 25.09 -2.83 -13.02
CA GLU A 237 24.93 -4.16 -12.44
C GLU A 237 23.67 -4.27 -11.57
N VAL A 238 23.33 -3.21 -10.83
CA VAL A 238 22.10 -3.17 -10.04
C VAL A 238 20.87 -3.16 -10.94
N LEU A 239 20.89 -2.40 -12.04
CA LEU A 239 19.79 -2.35 -13.00
C LEU A 239 19.58 -3.70 -13.73
N GLU A 240 20.64 -4.46 -14.03
CA GLU A 240 20.49 -5.81 -14.56
C GLU A 240 19.79 -6.74 -13.56
N LYS A 241 20.21 -6.73 -12.28
CA LYS A 241 19.54 -7.49 -11.22
C LYS A 241 18.06 -7.13 -11.10
N VAL A 242 17.74 -5.83 -11.22
CA VAL A 242 16.35 -5.35 -11.22
C VAL A 242 15.61 -5.93 -12.43
N ARG A 243 16.17 -5.88 -13.64
CA ARG A 243 15.53 -6.40 -14.87
C ARG A 243 15.20 -7.89 -14.75
N GLU A 244 16.13 -8.69 -14.24
CA GLU A 244 15.96 -10.13 -14.09
C GLU A 244 14.84 -10.49 -13.10
N ASP A 245 14.74 -9.75 -11.99
CA ASP A 245 13.78 -10.02 -10.91
C ASP A 245 12.46 -9.25 -11.04
N PHE A 246 12.37 -8.25 -11.94
CA PHE A 246 11.25 -7.30 -11.99
C PHE A 246 9.90 -8.00 -12.17
N ASN A 247 9.81 -9.05 -12.98
CA ASN A 247 8.56 -9.77 -13.19
C ASN A 247 8.06 -10.47 -11.92
N THR A 248 8.97 -10.98 -11.09
CA THR A 248 8.65 -11.56 -9.78
C THR A 248 8.11 -10.50 -8.84
N TYR A 249 8.79 -9.35 -8.77
CA TYR A 249 8.34 -8.20 -7.97
C TYR A 249 6.95 -7.71 -8.41
N MET A 250 6.75 -7.58 -9.72
CA MET A 250 5.50 -7.10 -10.29
C MET A 250 4.33 -8.09 -10.10
N GLY A 251 4.60 -9.38 -9.92
CA GLY A 251 3.56 -10.36 -9.55
C GLY A 251 2.82 -9.95 -8.27
N LEU A 252 3.55 -9.57 -7.22
CA LEU A 252 2.98 -9.11 -5.95
C LEU A 252 2.27 -7.76 -6.08
N VAL A 253 2.88 -6.81 -6.82
CA VAL A 253 2.25 -5.52 -7.12
C VAL A 253 0.92 -5.73 -7.84
N PHE A 254 0.88 -6.63 -8.82
CA PHE A 254 -0.30 -6.84 -9.65
C PHE A 254 -1.43 -7.53 -8.88
N GLN A 255 -1.10 -8.41 -7.92
CA GLN A 255 -2.08 -8.93 -6.95
C GLN A 255 -2.69 -7.81 -6.10
N ASP A 256 -1.88 -6.87 -5.60
CA ASP A 256 -2.36 -5.72 -4.83
C ASP A 256 -3.30 -4.84 -5.69
N ILE A 257 -2.93 -4.59 -6.95
CA ILE A 257 -3.78 -3.85 -7.91
C ILE A 257 -5.09 -4.59 -8.16
N ALA A 258 -5.05 -5.89 -8.41
CA ALA A 258 -6.24 -6.70 -8.63
C ALA A 258 -7.21 -6.62 -7.45
N ARG A 259 -6.70 -6.69 -6.21
CA ARG A 259 -7.50 -6.53 -4.99
C ARG A 259 -8.09 -5.12 -4.85
N GLN A 260 -7.39 -4.07 -5.31
CA GLN A 260 -7.93 -2.71 -5.34
C GLN A 260 -9.03 -2.55 -6.39
N GLN A 261 -8.84 -3.12 -7.58
CA GLN A 261 -9.73 -2.91 -8.74
C GLN A 261 -10.93 -3.84 -8.77
N VAL A 262 -10.90 -4.99 -8.07
CA VAL A 262 -12.00 -5.97 -8.13
C VAL A 262 -13.37 -5.36 -7.83
N TRP A 263 -13.45 -4.33 -6.99
CA TRP A 263 -14.68 -3.64 -6.63
C TRP A 263 -15.34 -2.88 -7.79
N ARG A 264 -14.60 -2.61 -8.86
CA ARG A 264 -15.04 -1.89 -10.06
C ARG A 264 -15.35 -2.82 -11.23
N LEU A 265 -14.99 -4.10 -11.11
CA LEU A 265 -15.24 -5.07 -12.16
C LEU A 265 -16.72 -5.46 -12.22
N SER A 266 -17.16 -5.88 -13.41
CA SER A 266 -18.48 -6.44 -13.60
C SER A 266 -18.52 -7.86 -13.03
N LEU A 267 -18.94 -7.97 -11.77
CA LEU A 267 -18.95 -9.23 -11.01
C LEU A 267 -20.37 -9.79 -10.84
N PRO A 268 -20.52 -11.11 -10.61
CA PRO A 268 -21.82 -11.75 -10.33
C PRO A 268 -22.55 -11.21 -9.09
N PHE A 269 -21.83 -10.57 -8.17
CA PHE A 269 -22.39 -9.86 -7.02
C PHE A 269 -21.43 -8.76 -6.55
N LYS A 270 -21.94 -7.77 -5.84
CA LYS A 270 -21.12 -6.74 -5.20
C LYS A 270 -20.40 -7.33 -3.97
N PRO A 271 -19.06 -7.35 -3.93
CA PRO A 271 -18.33 -7.86 -2.78
C PRO A 271 -18.68 -7.10 -1.49
N TYR A 272 -18.60 -7.79 -0.35
CA TYR A 272 -18.64 -7.19 0.98
C TYR A 272 -17.23 -7.12 1.59
N ARG A 273 -16.41 -8.13 1.34
CA ARG A 273 -15.00 -8.19 1.73
C ARG A 273 -14.17 -8.79 0.61
N VAL A 274 -12.95 -8.30 0.47
CA VAL A 274 -11.95 -8.77 -0.50
C VAL A 274 -10.62 -8.95 0.21
N GLY A 275 -9.92 -10.04 -0.07
CA GLY A 275 -8.58 -10.30 0.42
C GLY A 275 -7.98 -11.51 -0.29
N GLY A 276 -6.81 -11.98 0.15
CA GLY A 276 -6.29 -13.29 -0.25
C GLY A 276 -6.82 -14.41 0.64
N TRP A 277 -6.54 -15.65 0.25
CA TRP A 277 -6.73 -16.82 1.10
C TRP A 277 -5.51 -17.71 1.03
N TRP A 278 -5.01 -18.17 2.17
CA TRP A 278 -3.89 -19.12 2.22
C TRP A 278 -4.01 -20.07 3.40
N ARG A 279 -3.80 -21.37 3.14
CA ARG A 279 -3.81 -22.41 4.18
C ARG A 279 -3.03 -23.63 3.71
N LYS A 280 -2.17 -24.18 4.59
CA LYS A 280 -1.43 -25.44 4.35
C LYS A 280 -0.69 -25.48 2.99
N GLY A 281 -0.06 -24.39 2.60
CA GLY A 281 0.69 -24.29 1.34
C GLY A 281 -0.14 -24.04 0.09
N VAL A 282 -1.48 -23.93 0.22
CA VAL A 282 -2.37 -23.51 -0.86
C VAL A 282 -2.70 -22.03 -0.70
N GLU A 283 -2.66 -21.27 -1.79
CA GLU A 283 -2.97 -19.85 -1.84
C GLU A 283 -3.91 -19.53 -3.02
N ILE A 284 -4.82 -18.58 -2.79
CA ILE A 284 -5.68 -17.93 -3.78
C ILE A 284 -5.50 -16.42 -3.64
N ASP A 285 -5.09 -15.78 -4.74
CA ASP A 285 -4.66 -14.38 -4.76
C ASP A 285 -5.79 -13.41 -4.38
N VAL A 286 -6.99 -13.62 -4.94
CA VAL A 286 -8.18 -12.79 -4.69
C VAL A 286 -9.36 -13.67 -4.32
N VAL A 287 -9.93 -13.39 -3.15
CA VAL A 287 -11.17 -13.96 -2.65
C VAL A 287 -12.09 -12.81 -2.27
N ALA A 288 -13.19 -12.67 -3.03
CA ALA A 288 -14.23 -11.69 -2.77
C ALA A 288 -15.49 -12.39 -2.30
N VAL A 289 -16.02 -12.01 -1.13
CA VAL A 289 -17.16 -12.69 -0.50
C VAL A 289 -18.34 -11.76 -0.35
N ASP A 290 -19.54 -12.32 -0.45
CA ASP A 290 -20.77 -11.56 -0.27
C ASP A 290 -21.10 -11.36 1.23
N ARG A 291 -22.05 -10.47 1.50
CA ARG A 291 -22.44 -10.14 2.88
C ARG A 291 -23.07 -11.31 3.63
N SER A 292 -23.71 -12.25 2.92
CA SER A 292 -24.32 -13.44 3.54
C SER A 292 -23.31 -14.53 3.88
N GLY A 293 -22.07 -14.46 3.36
CA GLY A 293 -21.06 -15.49 3.53
C GLY A 293 -21.37 -16.79 2.78
N ARG A 294 -22.21 -16.73 1.73
CA ARG A 294 -22.61 -17.91 0.93
C ARG A 294 -22.00 -17.94 -0.46
N LYS A 295 -21.62 -16.79 -1.01
CA LYS A 295 -21.04 -16.65 -2.35
C LYS A 295 -19.60 -16.15 -2.24
N ALA A 296 -18.72 -16.75 -3.03
CA ALA A 296 -17.34 -16.29 -3.18
C ALA A 296 -16.94 -16.22 -4.66
N ILE A 297 -16.16 -15.21 -5.00
CA ILE A 297 -15.40 -15.13 -6.25
C ILE A 297 -13.95 -15.40 -5.90
N LEU A 298 -13.36 -16.39 -6.56
CA LEU A 298 -11.97 -16.82 -6.39
C LEU A 298 -11.24 -16.49 -7.68
N MET A 299 -10.10 -15.80 -7.59
CA MET A 299 -9.31 -15.46 -8.78
C MET A 299 -7.83 -15.64 -8.55
N GLU A 300 -7.16 -16.13 -9.58
CA GLU A 300 -5.70 -16.12 -9.74
C GLU A 300 -5.29 -14.85 -10.49
N VAL A 301 -4.11 -14.33 -10.15
CA VAL A 301 -3.56 -13.11 -10.75
C VAL A 301 -2.20 -13.43 -11.37
N LYS A 302 -1.99 -13.08 -12.64
CA LYS A 302 -0.75 -13.37 -13.38
C LYS A 302 -0.23 -12.14 -14.10
N TRP A 303 0.96 -11.65 -13.71
CA TRP A 303 1.65 -10.57 -14.43
C TRP A 303 2.38 -11.10 -15.68
N ARG A 304 1.61 -11.56 -16.67
CA ARG A 304 2.09 -11.98 -17.99
C ARG A 304 0.91 -12.21 -18.93
N ASP A 305 1.21 -12.37 -20.22
CA ASP A 305 0.21 -12.78 -21.19
C ASP A 305 -0.03 -14.28 -21.06
N ILE A 306 -1.30 -14.67 -21.09
CA ILE A 306 -1.73 -16.06 -20.90
C ILE A 306 -2.48 -16.51 -22.15
N GLY A 307 -2.03 -17.62 -22.73
CA GLY A 307 -2.72 -18.31 -23.82
C GLY A 307 -3.92 -19.10 -23.30
N LEU A 308 -4.87 -19.43 -24.18
CA LEU A 308 -6.15 -20.05 -23.80
C LEU A 308 -5.98 -21.37 -23.00
N ASN A 309 -5.15 -22.30 -23.51
CA ASN A 309 -4.93 -23.60 -22.85
C ASN A 309 -4.33 -23.44 -21.44
N GLU A 310 -3.46 -22.45 -21.27
CA GLU A 310 -2.88 -22.16 -19.97
C GLU A 310 -3.90 -21.52 -19.03
N ALA A 311 -4.76 -20.63 -19.53
CA ALA A 311 -5.86 -20.06 -18.75
C ALA A 311 -6.80 -21.16 -18.24
N GLU A 312 -7.23 -22.08 -19.12
CA GLU A 312 -8.07 -23.23 -18.76
C GLU A 312 -7.40 -24.10 -17.67
N ARG A 313 -6.09 -24.35 -17.77
CA ARG A 313 -5.33 -25.07 -16.73
C ARG A 313 -5.32 -24.34 -15.39
N ILE A 314 -5.02 -23.04 -15.39
CA ILE A 314 -4.98 -22.23 -14.16
C ILE A 314 -6.36 -22.21 -13.48
N LEU A 315 -7.44 -22.09 -14.27
CA LEU A 315 -8.80 -22.10 -13.76
C LEU A 315 -9.17 -23.46 -13.17
N PHE A 316 -8.80 -24.56 -13.82
CA PHE A 316 -8.99 -25.91 -13.29
C PHE A 316 -8.25 -26.12 -11.95
N GLU A 317 -7.00 -25.69 -11.85
CA GLU A 317 -6.24 -25.72 -10.60
C GLU A 317 -6.92 -24.86 -9.51
N LEU A 318 -7.45 -23.70 -9.88
CA LEU A 318 -8.17 -22.82 -8.96
C LEU A 318 -9.48 -23.44 -8.45
N GLU A 319 -10.19 -24.20 -9.27
CA GLU A 319 -11.36 -24.97 -8.82
C GLU A 319 -10.99 -26.00 -7.76
N ASP A 320 -9.86 -26.69 -7.93
CA ASP A 320 -9.34 -27.63 -6.95
C ASP A 320 -9.00 -26.94 -5.63
N LYS A 321 -8.29 -25.80 -5.69
CA LYS A 321 -8.04 -24.94 -4.51
C LYS A 321 -9.34 -24.47 -3.86
N GLY A 322 -10.36 -24.17 -4.66
CA GLY A 322 -11.67 -23.74 -4.22
C GLY A 322 -12.37 -24.73 -3.30
N LYS A 323 -12.04 -26.03 -3.38
CA LYS A 323 -12.62 -27.09 -2.52
C LYS A 323 -12.31 -26.88 -1.04
N TYR A 324 -11.19 -26.22 -0.70
CA TYR A 324 -10.82 -25.93 0.68
C TYR A 324 -11.66 -24.81 1.33
N LEU A 325 -12.45 -24.07 0.54
CA LEU A 325 -13.29 -22.99 1.02
C LEU A 325 -14.74 -23.46 1.18
N GLY A 326 -15.35 -23.18 2.33
CA GLY A 326 -16.69 -23.64 2.69
C GLY A 326 -17.86 -22.86 2.06
N TYR A 327 -17.64 -22.09 0.99
CA TYR A 327 -18.69 -21.32 0.33
C TYR A 327 -19.55 -22.21 -0.58
N PRO A 328 -20.89 -22.26 -0.41
CA PRO A 328 -21.76 -23.08 -1.26
C PRO A 328 -21.75 -22.70 -2.73
N VAL A 329 -21.59 -21.40 -3.04
CA VAL A 329 -21.55 -20.90 -4.41
C VAL A 329 -20.19 -20.24 -4.65
N LYS A 330 -19.47 -20.71 -5.67
CA LYS A 330 -18.15 -20.21 -6.05
C LYS A 330 -18.15 -19.82 -7.52
N TYR A 331 -17.55 -18.68 -7.81
CA TYR A 331 -17.22 -18.24 -9.16
C TYR A 331 -15.71 -18.21 -9.27
N TYR A 332 -15.18 -18.67 -10.40
CA TYR A 332 -13.74 -18.80 -10.61
C TYR A 332 -13.29 -17.86 -11.71
N GLY A 333 -12.11 -17.27 -11.57
CA GLY A 333 -11.59 -16.40 -12.60
C GLY A 333 -10.10 -16.19 -12.63
N LEU A 334 -9.68 -15.49 -13.67
CA LEU A 334 -8.29 -15.18 -13.96
C LEU A 334 -8.16 -13.69 -14.27
N ILE A 335 -7.19 -13.04 -13.62
CA ILE A 335 -6.74 -11.69 -13.94
C ILE A 335 -5.32 -11.81 -14.50
N ALA A 336 -5.08 -11.32 -15.72
CA ALA A 336 -3.74 -11.37 -16.32
C ALA A 336 -3.37 -10.06 -17.03
N ARG A 337 -2.14 -9.95 -17.54
CA ARG A 337 -1.75 -8.81 -18.39
C ARG A 337 -2.63 -8.78 -19.64
N ARG A 338 -2.70 -9.93 -20.32
CA ARG A 338 -3.59 -10.23 -21.44
C ARG A 338 -4.02 -11.69 -21.34
N ILE A 339 -5.25 -11.99 -21.78
CA ILE A 339 -5.78 -13.34 -21.89
C ILE A 339 -6.21 -13.54 -23.34
N GLU A 340 -5.69 -14.58 -23.98
CA GLU A 340 -6.13 -15.00 -25.32
C GLU A 340 -7.55 -15.58 -25.27
N ASP A 341 -8.39 -15.21 -26.24
CA ASP A 341 -9.78 -15.68 -26.38
C ASP A 341 -10.59 -15.63 -25.06
N LYS A 342 -10.54 -14.47 -24.39
CA LYS A 342 -11.24 -14.21 -23.14
C LYS A 342 -12.74 -14.54 -23.23
N GLU A 343 -13.36 -14.32 -24.38
CA GLU A 343 -14.78 -14.58 -24.61
C GLU A 343 -15.15 -16.06 -24.45
N ARG A 344 -14.27 -16.98 -24.88
CA ARG A 344 -14.50 -18.41 -24.70
C ARG A 344 -14.53 -18.80 -23.22
N LEU A 345 -13.64 -18.22 -22.40
CA LEU A 345 -13.66 -18.45 -20.95
C LEU A 345 -14.97 -17.95 -20.31
N LEU A 346 -15.43 -16.77 -20.72
CA LEU A 346 -16.70 -16.21 -20.24
C LEU A 346 -17.90 -17.10 -20.63
N LYS A 347 -17.94 -17.62 -21.87
CA LYS A 347 -18.98 -18.57 -22.33
C LYS A 347 -18.98 -19.87 -21.53
N SER A 348 -17.81 -20.32 -21.06
CA SER A 348 -17.67 -21.48 -20.17
C SER A 348 -18.02 -21.19 -18.71
N GLY A 349 -18.46 -19.97 -18.38
CA GLY A 349 -18.90 -19.59 -17.03
C GLY A 349 -17.80 -19.07 -16.11
N TYR A 350 -16.56 -18.93 -16.61
CA TYR A 350 -15.46 -18.33 -15.85
C TYR A 350 -15.49 -16.80 -15.93
N LEU A 351 -14.86 -16.15 -14.95
CA LEU A 351 -14.53 -14.73 -15.01
C LEU A 351 -13.13 -14.58 -15.59
N ALA A 352 -12.93 -13.59 -16.46
CA ALA A 352 -11.61 -13.33 -17.03
C ALA A 352 -11.43 -11.83 -17.23
N PHE A 353 -10.29 -11.29 -16.80
CA PHE A 353 -9.99 -9.85 -16.87
C PHE A 353 -8.52 -9.61 -17.28
N SER A 354 -8.31 -8.68 -18.21
CA SER A 354 -6.98 -8.14 -18.56
C SER A 354 -6.76 -6.81 -17.85
N ILE A 355 -5.58 -6.22 -18.03
CA ILE A 355 -5.30 -4.86 -17.50
C ILE A 355 -6.28 -3.83 -18.04
N ASP A 356 -6.70 -3.95 -19.30
CA ASP A 356 -7.64 -3.02 -19.91
C ASP A 356 -8.98 -3.01 -19.16
N ASP A 357 -9.44 -4.17 -18.68
CA ASP A 357 -10.63 -4.26 -17.82
C ASP A 357 -10.40 -3.59 -16.45
N LEU A 358 -9.18 -3.69 -15.89
CA LEU A 358 -8.85 -3.10 -14.59
C LEU A 358 -8.82 -1.57 -14.61
N VAL A 359 -8.53 -0.96 -15.77
CA VAL A 359 -8.45 0.52 -15.91
C VAL A 359 -9.72 1.15 -16.45
N SER A 360 -10.63 0.35 -17.04
CA SER A 360 -11.86 0.85 -17.68
C SER A 360 -13.01 1.14 -16.69
N GLY A 361 -12.87 0.81 -15.40
CA GLY A 361 -13.93 0.91 -14.39
C GLY A 361 -13.83 2.04 -13.35
#